data_AF-A0AAW9IM82-F1
#
_entry.id   AF-A0AAW9IM82-F1
#
_cell.length_a   1.000
_cell.length_b   1.000
_cell.length_c   1.000
_cell.angle_alpha   90.00
_cell.angle_beta   90.00
_cell.angle_gamma   90.00
#
_symmetry.space_group_name_H-M   'P 1'
#
loop_
_entity.id
_entity.type
_entity.pdbx_description
1 polymer ?
#
loop_
_entity_poly.entity_id
_entity_poly.type
_entity_poly.pdbx_seq_one_letter_code
_entity_poly.pdbx_strand_id
1 'polypeptide(L)'
;NKVAEFQGVPVLNINELANAIKPVVLPGEEMKVIVVKDGKEATQGIGYLDDGTMIVVEGGRKFMGEQIIVLVTSVLQTAAGRMIFAKPKE
;
A
#
# COMPACT_ATOMS: atom_id res chain seq x y z
N ASN A 1 6.43 -19.71 26.19
CA ASN A 1 5.53 -20.80 25.72
C ASN A 1 6.28 -21.74 24.79
N LYS A 2 7.18 -22.52 25.41
CA LYS A 2 7.72 -23.78 24.89
C LYS A 2 6.69 -24.88 25.22
N VAL A 3 6.66 -25.95 24.43
CA VAL A 3 5.79 -27.15 24.54
C VAL A 3 4.48 -27.10 23.73
N ALA A 4 4.59 -27.28 22.41
CA ALA A 4 3.55 -27.89 21.55
C ALA A 4 4.14 -28.22 20.14
N GLU A 5 5.24 -28.96 20.10
CA GLU A 5 5.75 -29.62 18.88
C GLU A 5 5.54 -31.13 19.01
N PHE A 6 4.29 -31.58 19.11
CA PHE A 6 4.00 -33.00 19.03
C PHE A 6 2.59 -33.22 18.49
N GLN A 7 2.54 -33.95 17.37
CA GLN A 7 1.39 -34.26 16.51
C GLN A 7 1.16 -33.26 15.37
N GLY A 8 1.53 -33.70 14.16
CA GLY A 8 1.41 -32.99 12.89
C GLY A 8 -0.02 -32.71 12.45
N VAL A 9 -0.70 -31.85 13.19
CA VAL A 9 -1.84 -31.10 12.68
C VAL A 9 -1.25 -29.81 12.13
N PRO A 10 -1.37 -29.52 10.82
CA PRO A 10 -1.03 -28.21 10.30
C PRO A 10 -2.00 -27.23 10.94
N VAL A 11 -1.56 -26.53 11.98
CA VAL A 11 -2.26 -25.35 12.50
C VAL A 11 -2.09 -24.30 11.42
N LEU A 12 -2.93 -24.38 10.38
CA LEU A 12 -3.13 -23.32 9.42
C LEU A 12 -3.59 -22.13 10.24
N ASN A 13 -2.65 -21.22 10.44
CA ASN A 13 -2.84 -20.03 11.21
C ASN A 13 -3.95 -19.23 10.52
N ILE A 14 -5.14 -19.15 11.13
CA ILE A 14 -6.28 -18.37 10.63
C ILE A 14 -5.89 -16.90 10.37
N ASN A 15 -4.80 -16.42 10.97
CA ASN A 15 -4.23 -15.11 10.68
C ASN A 15 -3.58 -15.02 9.28
N GLU A 16 -3.13 -16.12 8.67
CA GLU A 16 -2.60 -16.13 7.29
C GLU A 16 -3.73 -16.05 6.26
N LEU A 17 -4.83 -16.78 6.48
CA LEU A 17 -6.02 -16.71 5.61
C LEU A 17 -6.68 -15.32 5.64
N ALA A 18 -6.74 -14.67 6.81
CA ALA A 18 -7.32 -13.34 6.95
C ALA A 18 -6.54 -12.25 6.19
N ASN A 19 -5.23 -12.44 5.97
CA ASN A 19 -4.43 -11.53 5.16
C ASN A 19 -4.62 -11.76 3.65
N ALA A 20 -5.13 -12.91 3.21
CA ALA A 20 -5.26 -13.28 1.80
C ALA A 20 -6.42 -12.60 1.05
N ILE A 21 -7.32 -11.88 1.76
CA ILE A 21 -8.51 -11.23 1.17
C ILE A 21 -8.31 -9.71 1.01
N LYS A 22 -7.16 -9.14 1.44
CA LYS A 22 -6.91 -7.71 1.28
C LYS A 22 -6.74 -7.36 -0.21
N PRO A 23 -7.34 -6.25 -0.72
CA PRO A 23 -7.12 -5.80 -2.08
C PRO A 23 -5.62 -5.70 -2.38
N VAL A 24 -5.16 -6.52 -3.33
CA VAL A 24 -3.74 -6.58 -3.68
C VAL A 24 -3.50 -5.60 -4.81
N VAL A 25 -3.11 -4.37 -4.49
CA VAL A 25 -2.48 -3.49 -5.47
C VAL A 25 -1.05 -3.98 -5.72
N LEU A 26 -0.69 -4.26 -6.97
CA LEU A 26 0.63 -4.77 -7.36
C LEU A 26 1.45 -3.73 -8.15
N PRO A 27 2.80 -3.81 -8.11
CA PRO A 27 3.64 -3.05 -9.02
C PRO A 27 3.25 -3.28 -10.48
N GLY A 28 3.15 -2.21 -11.25
CA GLY A 28 2.70 -2.22 -12.64
C GLY A 28 1.19 -2.03 -12.82
N GLU A 29 0.39 -2.06 -11.76
CA GLU A 29 -1.02 -1.74 -11.84
C GLU A 29 -1.26 -0.23 -11.84
N GLU A 30 -2.37 0.18 -12.45
CA GLU A 30 -2.82 1.55 -12.48
C GLU A 30 -3.94 1.76 -11.47
N MET A 31 -3.94 2.94 -10.84
CA MET A 31 -5.01 3.31 -9.92
C MET A 31 -5.27 4.81 -9.96
N LYS A 32 -6.47 5.20 -9.54
CA LYS A 32 -6.83 6.62 -9.35
C LYS A 32 -6.50 7.03 -7.92
N VAL A 33 -5.86 8.18 -7.77
CA VAL A 33 -5.47 8.73 -6.47
C VAL A 33 -5.78 10.22 -6.45
N ILE A 34 -6.37 10.68 -5.35
CA ILE A 34 -6.48 12.12 -5.07
C ILE A 34 -5.24 12.51 -4.26
N VAL A 35 -4.49 13.50 -4.74
CA VAL A 35 -3.35 14.03 -3.98
C VAL A 35 -3.89 15.03 -2.96
N VAL A 36 -3.73 14.71 -1.68
CA VAL A 36 -4.35 15.48 -0.58
C VAL A 36 -3.34 16.18 0.32
N LYS A 37 -2.06 15.79 0.28
CA LYS A 37 -0.99 16.34 1.13
C LYS A 37 0.34 16.36 0.40
N ASP A 38 1.22 17.28 0.81
CA ASP A 38 2.65 17.23 0.43
C ASP A 38 3.32 15.98 1.01
N GLY A 39 4.23 15.38 0.23
CA GLY A 39 5.06 14.28 0.69
C GLY A 39 6.30 14.73 1.45
N LYS A 40 7.12 13.75 1.84
CA LYS A 40 8.37 14.01 2.56
C LYS A 40 9.39 14.72 1.66
N GLU A 41 9.52 14.25 0.42
CA GLU A 41 10.39 14.87 -0.57
C GLU A 41 9.68 16.00 -1.32
N ALA A 42 10.42 17.01 -1.78
CA ALA A 42 9.87 18.26 -2.32
C ALA A 42 8.95 18.09 -3.55
N THR A 43 9.04 16.96 -4.26
CA THR A 43 8.23 16.64 -5.44
C THR A 43 7.08 15.67 -5.14
N GLN A 44 7.04 15.08 -3.95
CA GLN A 44 6.07 14.06 -3.60
C GLN A 44 4.71 14.65 -3.25
N GLY A 45 3.67 13.94 -3.67
CA GLY A 45 2.32 14.07 -3.14
C GLY A 45 1.93 12.82 -2.36
N ILE A 46 1.00 12.95 -1.43
CA ILE A 46 0.43 11.84 -0.67
C ILE A 46 -1.08 11.75 -0.94
N GLY A 47 -1.53 10.54 -1.23
CA GLY A 47 -2.93 10.12 -1.23
C GLY A 47 -3.15 8.99 -0.24
N TYR A 48 -4.42 8.63 -0.02
CA TYR A 48 -4.79 7.51 0.82
C TYR A 48 -5.88 6.68 0.14
N LEU A 49 -5.86 5.38 0.39
CA LEU A 49 -7.02 4.51 0.16
C LEU A 49 -8.01 4.62 1.34
N ASP A 50 -9.22 4.12 1.13
CA ASP A 50 -10.28 4.10 2.15
C ASP A 50 -9.91 3.27 3.39
N ASP A 51 -9.01 2.30 3.23
CA ASP A 51 -8.49 1.46 4.32
C ASP A 51 -7.32 2.10 5.10
N GLY A 52 -6.95 3.33 4.74
CA GLY A 52 -5.85 4.07 5.35
C GLY A 52 -4.47 3.76 4.77
N THR A 53 -4.36 2.89 3.76
CA THR A 53 -3.10 2.66 3.05
C THR A 53 -2.58 3.97 2.45
N MET A 54 -1.36 4.34 2.81
CA MET A 54 -0.73 5.56 2.32
C MET A 54 -0.15 5.36 0.93
N ILE A 55 -0.47 6.26 0.01
CA ILE A 55 0.07 6.26 -1.35
C ILE A 55 1.00 7.46 -1.51
N VAL A 56 2.28 7.19 -1.76
CA VAL A 56 3.28 8.21 -2.05
C VAL A 56 3.44 8.30 -3.57
N VAL A 57 3.10 9.46 -4.13
CA VAL A 57 3.15 9.73 -5.56
C VAL A 57 4.37 10.60 -5.86
N GLU A 58 5.38 10.04 -6.52
CA GLU A 58 6.54 10.79 -6.99
C GLU A 58 6.14 11.80 -8.06
N GLY A 59 6.53 13.07 -7.90
CA GLY A 59 6.05 14.15 -8.78
C GLY A 59 4.56 14.48 -8.58
N GLY A 60 3.91 13.91 -7.55
CA GLY A 60 2.49 14.12 -7.25
C GLY A 60 2.16 15.52 -6.74
N ARG A 61 3.14 16.27 -6.23
CA ARG A 61 2.91 17.61 -5.64
C ARG A 61 2.24 18.59 -6.61
N LYS A 62 2.55 18.50 -7.90
CA LYS A 62 1.99 19.37 -8.94
C LYS A 62 0.49 19.13 -9.20
N PHE A 63 -0.08 18.06 -8.64
CA PHE A 63 -1.47 17.67 -8.80
C PHE A 63 -2.26 17.79 -7.49
N MET A 64 -1.86 18.73 -6.60
CA MET A 64 -2.50 18.90 -5.29
C MET A 64 -4.00 19.18 -5.44
N GLY A 65 -4.83 18.40 -4.75
CA GLY A 65 -6.29 18.48 -4.81
C GLY A 65 -6.91 17.79 -6.04
N GLU A 66 -6.11 17.28 -6.97
CA GLU A 66 -6.58 16.64 -8.18
C GLU A 66 -6.63 15.11 -8.05
N GLN A 67 -7.58 14.49 -8.76
CA GLN A 67 -7.63 13.05 -8.95
C GLN A 67 -6.87 12.66 -10.22
N ILE A 68 -5.76 11.95 -10.06
CA ILE A 68 -4.89 11.52 -11.17
C ILE A 68 -4.81 10.00 -11.27
N ILE A 69 -4.50 9.49 -12.46
CA ILE A 69 -4.13 8.09 -12.67
C ILE A 69 -2.63 7.96 -12.40
N VAL A 70 -2.26 6.98 -11.58
CA VAL A 70 -0.88 6.68 -11.23
C VAL A 70 -0.56 5.22 -11.54
N LEU A 71 0.68 4.97 -11.92
CA LEU A 71 1.25 3.63 -12.06
C LEU A 71 1.98 3.27 -10.76
N VAL A 72 1.63 2.14 -10.17
CA VAL A 72 2.25 1.64 -8.95
C VAL A 72 3.67 1.15 -9.26
N THR A 73 4.65 1.69 -8.55
CA THR A 73 6.06 1.34 -8.72
C THR A 73 6.50 0.30 -7.70
N SER A 74 6.04 0.40 -6.46
CA SER A 74 6.35 -0.58 -5.42
C SER A 74 5.33 -0.55 -4.27
N VAL A 75 5.32 -1.62 -3.49
CA VAL A 75 4.50 -1.75 -2.29
C VAL A 75 5.40 -2.15 -1.14
N LEU A 76 5.30 -1.44 -0.02
CA LEU A 76 6.12 -1.67 1.16
C LEU A 76 5.23 -1.92 2.38
N GLN A 77 5.42 -3.06 3.03
CA GLN A 77 4.77 -3.37 4.30
C GLN A 77 5.65 -2.90 5.45
N THR A 78 5.13 -2.03 6.31
CA THR A 78 5.78 -1.59 7.56
C THR A 78 5.02 -2.11 8.78
N ALA A 79 5.63 -1.96 9.96
CA ALA A 79 4.95 -2.19 11.25
C ALA A 79 3.74 -1.26 11.47
N ALA A 80 3.72 -0.08 10.85
CA ALA A 80 2.61 0.89 10.96
C ALA A 80 1.49 0.65 9.92
N GLY A 81 1.69 -0.26 8.98
CA GLY A 81 0.74 -0.53 7.91
C GLY A 81 1.39 -0.64 6.53
N ARG A 82 0.58 -0.55 5.49
CA ARG A 82 0.99 -0.67 4.10
C ARG A 82 1.24 0.71 3.48
N MET A 83 2.31 0.81 2.71
CA MET A 83 2.62 1.95 1.85
C MET A 83 2.66 1.49 0.39
N ILE A 84 2.12 2.32 -0.50
CA ILE A 84 2.19 2.15 -1.95
C ILE A 84 2.98 3.32 -2.50
N PHE A 85 3.94 3.05 -3.36
CA PHE A 85 4.66 4.06 -4.12
C PHE A 85 4.19 4.02 -5.56
N ALA A 86 3.98 5.18 -6.14
CA ALA A 86 3.46 5.32 -7.49
C ALA A 86 4.03 6.56 -8.17
N LYS A 87 3.85 6.63 -9.49
CA LYS A 87 4.16 7.82 -10.30
C LYS A 87 2.96 8.17 -11.19
N PRO A 88 2.72 9.44 -11.51
CA PRO A 88 1.71 9.83 -12.49
C PRO A 88 1.88 9.03 -13.78
N LYS A 89 0.78 8.49 -14.29
CA LYS A 89 0.77 7.87 -15.61
C LYS A 89 0.90 8.99 -16.65
N GLU A 90 1.83 8.84 -17.58
CA GLU A 90 1.96 9.72 -18.76
C GLU A 90 0.78 9.55 -19.72
#